data_AF-A0A2Z2MPD5-F1
#
_entry.id   AF-A0A2Z2MPD5-F1
#
_cell.length_a   1.000
_cell.length_b   1.000
_cell.length_c   1.000
_cell.angle_alpha   90.00
_cell.angle_beta   90.00
_cell.angle_gamma   90.00
#
_symmetry.space_group_name_H-M   'P 1'
#
loop_
_entity.id
_entity.type
_entity.pdbx_description
1 polymer ?
#
loop_
_entity_poly.entity_id
_entity_poly.type
_entity_poly.pdbx_seq_one_letter_code
_entity_poly.pdbx_strand_id
1 'polypeptide(L)'
;MYTFIILIEVAMVWIRSTDFFYYFHDWFASENLAGPGYMDQENWRAVLRAAVILALLMLAVVWLLSLLDKTISIVGGFGAVVLYQLFLGAVISDEIEDSRREKGDWRYGWY
;
A
#
# COMPACT_ATOMS: atom_id res chain seq x y z
N MET A 1 6.86 12.34 -13.25
CA MET A 1 5.47 12.23 -12.80
C MET A 1 5.17 10.86 -12.19
N TYR A 2 5.30 9.76 -12.94
CA TYR A 2 5.00 8.40 -12.45
C TYR A 2 5.79 8.00 -11.20
N THR A 3 7.11 8.25 -11.20
CA THR A 3 7.97 8.05 -10.03
C THR A 3 7.47 8.75 -8.78
N PHE A 4 6.98 9.98 -8.92
CA PHE A 4 6.49 10.78 -7.80
C PHE A 4 5.19 10.20 -7.22
N ILE A 5 4.28 9.72 -8.07
CA ILE A 5 3.03 9.07 -7.65
C ILE A 5 3.34 7.81 -6.83
N ILE A 6 4.22 6.95 -7.34
CA ILE A 6 4.64 5.72 -6.65
C ILE A 6 5.28 6.05 -5.29
N LEU A 7 6.14 7.06 -5.24
CA LEU A 7 6.80 7.46 -3.99
C LEU A 7 5.83 8.06 -2.96
N ILE A 8 4.80 8.78 -3.40
CA ILE A 8 3.73 9.25 -2.50
C ILE A 8 3.02 8.06 -1.86
N GLU A 9 2.68 7.04 -2.64
CA GLU A 9 2.00 5.85 -2.10
C GLU A 9 2.89 5.12 -1.09
N VAL A 10 4.18 4.95 -1.38
CA VAL A 10 5.15 4.40 -0.40
C VAL A 10 5.21 5.27 0.86
N ALA A 11 5.24 6.59 0.73
CA ALA A 11 5.27 7.50 1.87
C ALA A 11 4.00 7.40 2.73
N MET A 12 2.83 7.24 2.10
CA MET A 12 1.56 7.03 2.79
C MET A 12 1.55 5.71 3.55
N VAL A 13 2.05 4.62 2.95
CA VAL A 13 2.22 3.32 3.63
C VAL A 13 3.23 3.44 4.77
N TRP A 14 4.33 4.16 4.57
CA TRP A 14 5.33 4.40 5.59
C TRP A 14 4.75 5.12 6.81
N ILE A 15 3.97 6.19 6.61
CA ILE A 15 3.28 6.89 7.71
C ILE A 15 2.42 5.90 8.52
N ARG A 16 1.63 5.06 7.85
CA ARG A 16 0.78 4.04 8.52
C ARG A 16 1.58 2.97 9.27
N SER A 17 2.83 2.73 8.89
CA SER A 17 3.73 1.81 9.59
C SER A 17 4.40 2.39 10.85
N THR A 18 4.18 3.67 11.15
CA THR A 18 4.78 4.33 12.32
C THR A 18 3.83 4.33 13.52
N ASP A 19 4.42 4.26 14.73
CA ASP A 19 3.66 4.41 15.98
C ASP A 19 2.97 5.77 16.08
N PHE A 20 3.58 6.79 15.46
CA PHE A 20 3.05 8.14 15.42
C PHE A 20 1.66 8.21 14.76
N PHE A 21 1.44 7.42 13.71
CA PHE A 21 0.13 7.36 13.05
C PHE A 21 -0.95 6.84 13.98
N TYR A 22 -0.70 5.74 14.67
CA TYR A 22 -1.65 5.17 15.63
C TYR A 22 -1.84 6.06 16.86
N TYR A 23 -0.75 6.64 17.38
CA TYR A 23 -0.83 7.60 18.48
C TYR A 23 -1.74 8.80 18.14
N PHE A 24 -1.61 9.38 16.96
CA PHE A 24 -2.48 10.48 16.52
C PHE A 24 -3.90 9.99 16.21
N HIS A 25 -4.04 8.89 15.48
CA HIS A 25 -5.33 8.36 15.06
C HIS A 25 -6.19 7.98 16.27
N ASP A 26 -5.62 7.28 17.26
CA ASP A 26 -6.32 6.80 18.44
C ASP A 26 -6.62 7.96 19.43
N TRP A 27 -5.81 9.02 19.43
CA TRP A 27 -6.08 10.23 20.24
C TRP A 27 -7.30 11.01 19.72
N PHE A 28 -7.52 11.03 18.40
CA PHE A 28 -8.65 11.75 17.78
C PHE A 28 -9.89 10.88 17.53
N ALA A 29 -9.78 9.55 17.57
CA ALA A 29 -10.88 8.61 17.42
C ALA A 29 -11.41 8.14 18.79
N SER A 30 -11.93 9.07 19.60
CA SER A 30 -12.33 8.79 20.99
C SER A 30 -13.67 8.04 21.17
N GLU A 31 -14.41 7.73 20.09
CA GLU A 31 -15.66 6.99 20.16
C GLU A 31 -15.76 5.97 19.01
N ASN A 32 -15.77 4.69 19.39
CA ASN A 32 -15.72 3.51 18.51
C ASN A 32 -14.44 3.40 17.70
N LEU A 33 -13.74 2.27 17.79
CA LEU A 33 -13.35 1.47 16.63
C LEU A 33 -12.84 0.10 17.15
N ALA A 34 -13.76 -0.68 17.71
CA ALA A 34 -13.91 -2.07 17.27
C ALA A 34 -14.49 -2.07 15.83
N GLY A 35 -13.98 -1.18 14.97
CA GLY A 35 -14.25 -1.15 13.54
C GLY A 35 -13.19 -1.97 12.83
N PRO A 36 -13.45 -2.26 11.56
CA PRO A 36 -13.26 -3.59 11.00
C PRO A 36 -11.79 -4.00 11.08
N GLY A 37 -11.47 -5.04 11.88
CA GLY A 37 -10.18 -5.76 11.85
C GLY A 37 -8.99 -4.94 11.38
N TYR A 38 -8.62 -3.88 12.13
CA TYR A 38 -7.49 -3.04 11.75
C TYR A 38 -6.19 -3.86 11.77
N MET A 39 -5.45 -3.79 10.66
CA MET A 39 -4.05 -4.16 10.63
C MET A 39 -3.29 -3.37 11.69
N ASP A 40 -2.41 -4.05 12.41
CA ASP A 40 -1.51 -3.39 13.35
C ASP A 40 -0.27 -2.83 12.64
N GLN A 41 0.59 -2.18 13.42
CA GLN A 41 1.83 -1.61 12.91
C GLN A 41 2.72 -2.65 12.22
N GLU A 42 2.74 -3.90 12.71
CA GLU A 42 3.59 -4.96 12.16
C GLU A 42 3.11 -5.39 10.78
N ASN A 43 1.79 -5.57 10.60
CA ASN A 43 1.18 -5.79 9.29
C ASN A 43 1.53 -4.63 8.32
N TRP A 44 1.40 -3.37 8.75
CA TRP A 44 1.77 -2.24 7.88
C TRP A 44 3.26 -2.16 7.56
N ARG A 45 4.15 -2.66 8.44
CA ARG A 45 5.58 -2.80 8.13
C ARG A 45 5.81 -3.90 7.08
N ALA A 46 5.04 -4.98 7.09
CA ALA A 46 5.08 -5.99 6.03
C ALA A 46 4.60 -5.41 4.69
N VAL A 47 3.46 -4.70 4.69
CA VAL A 47 2.97 -3.94 3.52
C VAL A 47 4.01 -2.94 3.04
N LEU A 48 4.70 -2.22 3.94
CA LEU A 48 5.74 -1.26 3.56
C LEU A 48 6.90 -1.95 2.83
N ARG A 49 7.38 -3.09 3.32
CA ARG A 49 8.46 -3.83 2.65
C ARG A 49 8.04 -4.24 1.23
N ALA A 50 6.84 -4.77 1.09
CA ALA A 50 6.28 -5.12 -0.21
C ALA A 50 6.11 -3.88 -1.12
N ALA A 51 5.58 -2.78 -0.58
CA ALA A 51 5.39 -1.52 -1.29
C ALA A 51 6.71 -0.94 -1.81
N VAL A 52 7.80 -1.03 -1.02
CA VAL A 52 9.15 -0.60 -1.43
C VAL A 52 9.72 -1.50 -2.52
N ILE A 53 9.60 -2.82 -2.38
CA ILE A 53 10.07 -3.77 -3.40
C ILE A 53 9.33 -3.54 -4.74
N LEU A 54 8.01 -3.45 -4.69
CA LEU A 54 7.17 -3.16 -5.85
C LEU A 54 7.53 -1.80 -6.45
N ALA A 55 7.78 -0.78 -5.63
CA ALA A 55 8.16 0.54 -6.10
C ALA A 55 9.49 0.49 -6.85
N LEU A 56 10.52 -0.17 -6.30
CA LEU A 56 11.81 -0.32 -6.98
C LEU A 56 11.67 -1.00 -8.34
N LEU A 57 10.88 -2.08 -8.41
CA LEU A 57 10.60 -2.78 -9.67
C LEU A 57 9.91 -1.85 -10.68
N MET A 58 8.87 -1.13 -10.26
CA MET A 58 8.11 -0.25 -11.15
C MET A 58 8.92 0.98 -11.57
N LEU A 59 9.77 1.52 -10.69
CA LEU A 59 10.69 2.59 -11.03
C LEU A 59 11.74 2.14 -12.05
N ALA A 60 12.25 0.92 -11.93
CA ALA A 60 13.15 0.35 -12.94
C ALA A 60 12.44 0.20 -14.29
N VAL A 61 11.18 -0.26 -14.31
CA VAL A 61 10.37 -0.34 -15.54
C VAL A 61 10.13 1.04 -16.14
N VAL A 62 9.70 2.03 -15.34
CA VAL A 62 9.48 3.41 -15.80
C VAL A 62 10.77 4.01 -16.36
N TRP A 63 11.91 3.75 -15.73
CA TRP A 63 13.21 4.19 -16.21
C TRP A 63 13.58 3.54 -17.54
N LEU A 64 13.42 2.22 -17.69
CA LEU A 64 13.66 1.52 -18.96
C LEU A 64 12.76 2.05 -20.09
N LEU A 65 11.48 2.27 -19.79
CA LEU A 65 10.52 2.82 -20.75
C LEU A 65 10.91 4.23 -21.21
N SER A 66 11.50 5.04 -20.32
CA SER A 66 11.95 6.39 -20.64
C SER A 66 13.07 6.46 -21.69
N LEU A 67 13.74 5.34 -21.97
CA LEU A 67 14.74 5.21 -23.02
C LEU A 67 14.13 4.95 -24.41
N LEU A 68 12.82 4.71 -24.48
CA LEU A 68 12.07 4.41 -25.70
C LEU A 68 11.38 5.66 -26.26
N ASP A 69 10.56 5.48 -27.29
CA ASP A 69 9.73 6.55 -27.84
C ASP A 69 8.83 7.19 -26.76
N LYS A 70 8.55 8.49 -26.93
CA LYS A 70 7.74 9.29 -26.00
C LYS A 70 6.34 8.69 -25.80
N THR A 71 5.72 8.15 -26.84
CA THR A 71 4.38 7.56 -26.77
C THR A 71 4.39 6.30 -25.90
N ILE A 72 5.38 5.43 -26.12
CA ILE A 72 5.57 4.19 -25.36
C ILE A 72 5.88 4.53 -23.90
N SER A 73 6.74 5.53 -23.66
CA SER A 73 7.07 6.02 -22.32
C SER A 73 5.83 6.46 -21.53
N ILE A 74 4.93 7.21 -22.17
CA ILE A 74 3.72 7.73 -21.53
C ILE A 74 2.76 6.58 -21.22
N VAL A 75 2.41 5.76 -22.21
CA VAL A 75 1.42 4.68 -22.05
C VAL A 75 1.95 3.60 -21.10
N GLY A 76 3.20 3.17 -21.29
CA GLY A 76 3.83 2.16 -20.44
C GLY A 76 4.03 2.65 -19.01
N GLY A 77 4.39 3.92 -18.82
CA GLY A 77 4.51 4.51 -17.49
C GLY A 77 3.18 4.59 -16.74
N PHE A 78 2.09 4.92 -17.44
CA PHE A 78 0.74 4.84 -16.85
C PHE A 78 0.37 3.40 -16.48
N GLY A 79 0.64 2.44 -17.37
CA GLY A 79 0.43 1.02 -17.08
C GLY A 79 1.21 0.53 -15.86
N ALA A 80 2.46 0.96 -15.70
CA ALA A 80 3.28 0.63 -14.53
C ALA A 80 2.67 1.15 -13.22
N VAL A 81 2.11 2.36 -13.22
CA VAL A 81 1.41 2.93 -12.05
C VAL A 81 0.14 2.13 -11.73
N VAL A 82 -0.67 1.79 -12.74
CA VAL A 82 -1.88 0.98 -12.53
C VAL A 82 -1.53 -0.39 -11.95
N LEU A 83 -0.50 -1.05 -12.50
CA LEU A 83 -0.03 -2.34 -11.98
C LEU A 83 0.48 -2.21 -10.55
N TYR A 84 1.25 -1.16 -10.23
CA TYR A 84 1.70 -0.88 -8.88
C TYR A 84 0.53 -0.82 -7.89
N GLN A 85 -0.50 -0.03 -8.22
CA GLN A 85 -1.69 0.12 -7.38
C GLN A 85 -2.44 -1.19 -7.18
N LEU A 86 -2.59 -2.00 -8.24
CA LEU A 86 -3.25 -3.29 -8.16
C LEU A 86 -2.48 -4.26 -7.25
N PHE A 87 -1.15 -4.35 -7.41
CA PHE A 87 -0.33 -5.23 -6.57
C PHE A 87 -0.28 -4.75 -5.12
N LEU A 88 -0.15 -3.44 -4.89
CA LEU A 88 -0.17 -2.89 -3.54
C LEU A 88 -1.53 -3.13 -2.86
N GLY A 89 -2.63 -2.95 -3.58
CA GLY A 89 -3.97 -3.26 -3.09
C GLY A 89 -4.16 -4.73 -2.75
N ALA A 90 -3.61 -5.64 -3.57
CA ALA A 90 -3.63 -7.07 -3.30
C ALA A 90 -2.86 -7.43 -2.01
N VAL A 91 -1.65 -6.86 -1.82
CA VAL A 91 -0.87 -7.07 -0.59
C VAL A 91 -1.61 -6.55 0.64
N ILE A 92 -2.23 -5.37 0.55
CA ILE A 92 -3.03 -4.83 1.65
C ILE A 92 -4.21 -5.74 1.94
N SER A 93 -4.90 -6.24 0.91
CA SER A 93 -6.05 -7.14 1.11
C SER A 93 -5.64 -8.43 1.81
N ASP A 94 -4.50 -9.02 1.42
CA ASP A 94 -3.97 -10.26 2.00
C ASP A 94 -3.64 -10.09 3.49
N GLU A 95 -2.93 -9.01 3.83
CA GLU A 95 -2.56 -8.68 5.21
C GLU A 95 -3.79 -8.35 6.09
N ILE A 96 -4.87 -7.78 5.52
CA ILE A 96 -6.13 -7.57 6.24
C ILE A 96 -6.76 -8.93 6.56
N GLU A 97 -6.78 -9.83 5.57
CA GLU A 97 -7.37 -11.15 5.74
C GLU A 97 -6.62 -11.97 6.80
N ASP A 98 -5.29 -11.95 6.76
CA ASP A 98 -4.46 -12.63 7.76
C ASP A 98 -4.64 -12.03 9.17
N SER A 99 -4.60 -10.70 9.30
CA SER A 99 -4.84 -10.03 10.59
C SER A 99 -6.23 -10.36 11.18
N ARG A 100 -7.26 -10.48 10.32
CA ARG A 100 -8.62 -10.89 10.72
C ARG A 100 -8.70 -12.35 11.15
N ARG A 101 -7.99 -13.26 10.45
CA ARG A 101 -7.91 -14.68 10.81
C ARG A 101 -7.24 -14.87 12.17
N GLU A 102 -6.13 -14.18 12.40
CA GLU A 102 -5.37 -14.25 13.66
C GLU A 102 -6.15 -13.70 14.85
N LYS A 103 -6.91 -12.61 14.66
CA LYS A 103 -7.73 -11.99 15.71
C LYS A 103 -9.07 -12.70 15.97
N GLY A 104 -9.35 -13.80 15.27
CA GLY A 104 -10.56 -14.60 15.47
C GLY A 104 -11.86 -13.93 14.98
N ASP A 105 -11.75 -12.86 14.19
CA ASP A 105 -12.89 -12.04 13.73
C ASP A 105 -13.37 -12.47 12.33
N TRP A 106 -13.29 -13.79 12.06
CA TRP A 106 -13.66 -14.44 10.80
C TRP A 106 -15.16 -14.37 10.46
N ARG A 107 -15.97 -13.78 11.33
CA ARG A 107 -17.44 -13.70 11.18
C ARG A 107 -17.91 -12.65 10.17
N TYR A 108 -17.05 -11.77 9.70
CA TYR A 108 -17.39 -10.78 8.66
C TYR A 108 -16.61 -11.06 7.38
N GLY A 109 -16.90 -12.22 6.79
CA GLY A 109 -16.56 -12.49 5.40
C GLY A 109 -17.46 -11.68 4.47
N TRP A 110 -16.85 -11.00 3.50
CA TRP A 110 -17.48 -10.39 2.32
C TRP A 110 -18.47 -9.26 2.57
N TYR A 111 -17.99 -8.10 3.04
CA TYR A 111 -18.59 -6.79 2.73
C TYR A 111 -17.51 -5.72 2.62
#